data_AF-A0A5S4GUP1-F1
#
_entry.id   AF-A0A5S4GUP1-F1
#
_cell.length_a   1.000
_cell.length_b   1.000
_cell.length_c   1.000
_cell.angle_alpha   90.00
_cell.angle_beta   90.00
_cell.angle_gamma   90.00
#
_symmetry.space_group_name_H-M   'P 1'
#
loop_
_entity.id
_entity.type
_entity.pdbx_description
1 polymer ?
#
loop_
_entity_poly.entity_id
_entity_poly.type
_entity_poly.pdbx_seq_one_letter_code
_entity_poly.pdbx_strand_id
1 'polypeptide(L)'
;MEVALHIQDAQNQTSHHWGRLQSLGNEPDGEPLSRLINKDLQNRNRTEACGNRNPGAGESCDEYPFASTRQGAALEGKNDYSWRNINENHNSKEGSLRRAWYNAYRVMDWDNFWVRVCSSHNDINCINDE
;
A
#
# COMPACT_ATOMS: atom_id res chain seq x y z
N MET A 1 -1.98 12.01 -7.03
CA MET A 1 -1.32 12.10 -5.70
C MET A 1 -0.12 11.18 -5.72
N GLU A 2 1.03 11.59 -5.16
CA GLU A 2 2.32 10.89 -5.29
C GLU A 2 2.29 9.45 -4.74
N VAL A 3 1.60 9.24 -3.60
CA VAL A 3 1.39 7.91 -3.00
C VAL A 3 0.63 6.97 -3.96
N ALA A 4 -0.45 7.45 -4.57
CA ALA A 4 -1.27 6.65 -5.47
C ALA A 4 -0.46 6.18 -6.70
N LEU A 5 0.38 7.05 -7.25
CA LEU A 5 1.27 6.69 -8.35
C LEU A 5 2.29 5.62 -7.91
N HIS A 6 2.88 5.76 -6.72
CA HIS A 6 3.80 4.74 -6.19
C HIS A 6 3.12 3.38 -6.02
N ILE A 7 1.92 3.34 -5.44
CA ILE A 7 1.14 2.10 -5.30
C ILE A 7 0.84 1.47 -6.66
N GLN A 8 0.38 2.25 -7.64
CA GLN A 8 0.07 1.75 -8.99
C GLN A 8 1.30 1.17 -9.69
N ASP A 9 2.43 1.88 -9.62
CA ASP A 9 3.68 1.39 -10.17
C ASP A 9 4.13 0.09 -9.47
N ALA A 10 4.06 0.02 -8.14
CA ALA A 10 4.41 -1.17 -7.38
C ALA A 10 3.51 -2.35 -7.76
N GLN A 11 2.19 -2.14 -7.84
CA GLN A 11 1.23 -3.14 -8.32
C GLN A 11 1.55 -3.63 -9.74
N ASN A 12 2.13 -2.79 -10.60
CA ASN A 12 2.47 -3.18 -11.97
C ASN A 12 3.86 -3.81 -12.13
N GLN A 13 4.81 -3.49 -11.25
CA GLN A 13 6.22 -3.84 -11.42
C GLN A 13 6.69 -4.97 -10.50
N THR A 14 6.04 -5.15 -9.34
CA THR A 14 6.28 -6.30 -8.46
C THR A 14 5.76 -7.58 -9.14
N SER A 15 6.44 -8.69 -8.89
CA SER A 15 6.17 -9.99 -9.50
C SER A 15 4.80 -10.57 -9.14
N HIS A 16 4.31 -10.36 -7.91
CA HIS A 16 3.00 -10.88 -7.48
C HIS A 16 1.86 -9.87 -7.63
N HIS A 17 2.14 -8.64 -8.08
CA HIS A 17 1.13 -7.60 -8.31
C HIS A 17 0.21 -7.36 -7.08
N TRP A 18 0.80 -7.32 -5.90
CA TRP A 18 0.06 -7.34 -4.62
C TRP A 18 -1.08 -6.33 -4.55
N GLY A 19 -2.28 -6.80 -4.22
CA GLY A 19 -3.49 -6.01 -4.04
C GLY A 19 -4.08 -5.43 -5.33
N ARG A 20 -3.58 -5.80 -6.52
CA ARG A 20 -4.05 -5.25 -7.80
C ARG A 20 -5.42 -5.80 -8.19
N LEU A 21 -6.27 -4.89 -8.67
CA LEU A 21 -7.53 -5.20 -9.35
C LEU A 21 -7.42 -4.79 -10.82
N GLN A 22 -8.25 -5.39 -11.67
CA GLN A 22 -8.39 -4.96 -13.06
C GLN A 22 -8.91 -3.51 -13.15
N SER A 23 -8.47 -2.77 -14.17
CA SER A 23 -8.91 -1.38 -14.34
C SER A 23 -10.38 -1.23 -14.71
N LEU A 24 -10.96 -2.22 -15.40
CA LEU A 24 -12.35 -2.18 -15.89
C LEU A 24 -13.35 -2.96 -15.02
N GLY A 25 -12.93 -3.48 -13.86
CA GLY A 25 -13.79 -4.26 -12.95
C GLY A 25 -13.17 -4.45 -11.56
N ASN A 26 -13.92 -4.97 -10.59
CA ASN A 26 -13.41 -5.32 -9.25
C ASN A 26 -12.81 -6.73 -9.18
N GLU A 27 -12.39 -7.28 -10.32
CA GLU A 27 -11.79 -8.61 -10.38
C GLU A 27 -10.29 -8.55 -10.01
N PRO A 28 -9.79 -9.50 -9.21
CA PRO A 28 -8.37 -9.61 -8.91
C PRO A 28 -7.50 -9.79 -10.17
N ASP A 29 -6.37 -9.08 -10.21
CA ASP A 29 -5.32 -9.22 -11.24
C ASP A 29 -3.92 -9.27 -10.60
N GLY A 30 -3.87 -9.95 -9.46
CA GLY A 30 -2.72 -10.07 -8.58
C GLY A 30 -3.11 -10.79 -7.29
N GLU A 31 -2.15 -11.00 -6.40
CA GLU A 31 -2.41 -11.65 -5.12
C GLU A 31 -2.91 -10.64 -4.07
N PRO A 32 -3.84 -11.00 -3.17
CA PRO A 32 -4.39 -10.05 -2.20
C PRO A 32 -3.35 -9.60 -1.18
N LEU A 33 -3.62 -8.46 -0.54
CA LEU A 33 -2.93 -8.09 0.69
C LEU A 33 -3.65 -8.70 1.88
N SER A 34 -2.91 -9.17 2.88
CA SER A 34 -3.46 -9.63 4.16
C SER A 34 -3.04 -8.69 5.28
N ARG A 35 -4.00 -8.21 6.06
CA ARG A 35 -3.75 -7.31 7.19
C ARG A 35 -2.84 -7.96 8.22
N LEU A 36 -1.88 -7.17 8.72
CA LEU A 36 -0.95 -7.52 9.78
C LEU A 36 -1.10 -6.54 10.95
N ILE A 37 -1.53 -7.00 12.12
CA ILE A 37 -1.70 -6.14 13.31
C ILE A 37 -0.50 -6.14 14.26
N ASN A 38 0.38 -7.15 14.18
CA ASN A 38 1.54 -7.26 15.06
C ASN A 38 2.55 -6.15 14.77
N LYS A 39 2.75 -5.25 15.74
CA LYS A 39 3.59 -4.05 15.58
C LYS A 39 5.07 -4.35 15.34
N ASP A 40 5.60 -5.42 15.94
CA ASP A 40 7.00 -5.79 15.75
C ASP A 40 7.23 -6.26 14.31
N LEU A 41 6.28 -7.03 13.77
CA LEU A 41 6.30 -7.44 12.37
C LEU A 41 6.18 -6.25 11.42
N GLN A 42 5.30 -5.30 11.72
CA GLN A 42 5.20 -4.06 10.93
C GLN A 42 6.50 -3.25 10.97
N ASN A 43 7.15 -3.14 12.13
CA ASN A 43 8.41 -2.43 12.25
C ASN A 43 9.52 -3.13 11.44
N ARG A 44 9.55 -4.46 11.42
CA ARG A 44 10.48 -5.19 10.55
C ARG A 44 10.25 -4.86 9.07
N ASN A 45 9.00 -4.85 8.61
CA ASN A 45 8.67 -4.43 7.24
C ASN A 45 9.18 -3.02 6.94
N ARG A 46 8.93 -2.05 7.84
CA ARG A 46 9.42 -0.67 7.70
C ARG A 46 10.94 -0.59 7.62
N THR A 47 11.63 -1.31 8.50
CA THR A 47 13.09 -1.30 8.53
C THR A 47 13.68 -1.90 7.24
N GLU A 48 13.10 -2.99 6.73
CA GLU A 48 13.58 -3.61 5.49
C GLU A 48 13.36 -2.70 4.27
N ALA A 49 12.16 -2.11 4.12
CA ALA A 49 11.88 -1.26 2.97
C ALA A 49 12.59 0.10 3.07
N CYS A 50 12.52 0.74 4.24
CA CYS A 50 12.81 2.15 4.44
C CYS A 50 14.00 2.45 5.36
N GLY A 51 14.57 1.47 6.07
CA GLY A 51 15.54 1.71 7.17
C GLY A 51 16.85 2.37 6.76
N ASN A 52 17.26 2.25 5.50
CA ASN A 52 18.48 2.87 4.94
C ASN A 52 18.16 3.90 3.84
N ARG A 53 16.92 4.39 3.79
CA ARG A 53 16.53 5.42 2.82
C ARG A 53 16.74 6.76 3.47
N ASN A 54 17.45 7.66 2.78
CA ASN A 54 17.74 9.01 3.24
C ASN A 54 16.77 9.97 2.52
N PRO A 55 15.52 10.14 3.00
CA PRO A 55 14.59 11.10 2.42
C PRO A 55 15.13 12.53 2.54
N GLY A 56 14.85 13.34 1.52
CA GLY A 56 15.15 14.76 1.55
C GLY A 56 14.27 15.52 2.54
N ALA A 57 14.53 16.82 2.68
CA ALA A 57 13.69 17.69 3.48
C ALA A 57 12.25 17.74 2.92
N GLY A 58 11.25 17.47 3.77
CA GLY A 58 9.84 17.42 3.37
C GLY A 58 9.43 16.12 2.68
N GLU A 59 10.31 15.12 2.64
CA GLU A 59 10.02 13.80 2.11
C GLU A 59 9.99 12.74 3.22
N SER A 60 9.32 11.63 2.93
CA SER A 60 9.33 10.42 3.74
C SER A 60 9.37 9.20 2.82
N CYS A 61 9.95 8.11 3.31
CA CYS A 61 9.93 6.84 2.56
C CYS A 61 8.52 6.23 2.64
N ASP A 62 7.92 5.98 1.48
CA ASP A 62 6.72 5.20 1.29
C ASP A 62 7.09 3.80 0.79
N GLU A 63 6.28 2.81 1.15
CA GLU A 63 6.56 1.39 0.93
C GLU A 63 5.30 0.66 0.48
N TYR A 64 5.46 -0.22 -0.51
CA TYR A 64 4.39 -1.09 -0.96
C TYR A 64 4.94 -2.49 -1.30
N PRO A 65 4.37 -3.60 -0.80
CA PRO A 65 3.21 -3.66 0.09
C PRO A 65 3.40 -2.97 1.43
N PHE A 66 2.31 -2.44 2.01
CA PHE A 66 2.35 -1.64 3.22
C PHE A 66 3.01 -2.40 4.40
N ALA A 67 3.74 -1.73 5.30
CA ALA A 67 4.24 -2.43 6.49
C ALA A 67 3.16 -3.10 7.32
N SER A 68 1.92 -2.62 7.24
CA SER A 68 0.77 -3.21 7.92
C SER A 68 0.10 -4.36 7.17
N THR A 69 0.82 -5.02 6.26
CA THR A 69 0.42 -6.27 5.61
C THR A 69 1.48 -7.36 5.77
N ARG A 70 1.06 -8.61 5.57
CA ARG A 70 1.96 -9.79 5.62
C ARG A 70 2.89 -9.86 4.42
N GLN A 71 2.51 -9.20 3.33
CA GLN A 71 3.29 -9.05 2.12
C GLN A 71 4.31 -7.89 2.21
N GLY A 72 4.42 -7.23 3.37
CA GLY A 72 5.47 -6.23 3.57
C GLY A 72 6.88 -6.80 3.42
N ALA A 73 7.84 -5.89 3.19
CA ALA A 73 9.18 -6.20 2.68
C ALA A 73 10.01 -7.22 3.49
N ALA A 74 9.76 -7.36 4.79
CA ALA A 74 10.53 -8.28 5.66
C ALA A 74 9.89 -9.67 5.83
N LEU A 75 8.72 -9.89 5.21
CA LEU A 75 7.91 -11.08 5.36
C LEU A 75 7.72 -11.76 3.99
N GLU A 76 6.49 -11.89 3.51
CA GLU A 76 6.17 -12.61 2.27
C GLU A 76 6.65 -11.84 1.03
N GLY A 77 6.59 -10.52 1.04
CA GLY A 77 7.05 -9.67 -0.07
C GLY A 77 8.55 -9.42 -0.09
N LYS A 78 9.36 -10.28 0.55
CA LYS A 78 10.81 -10.15 0.50
C LYS A 78 11.30 -10.29 -0.94
N ASN A 79 12.06 -9.30 -1.41
CA ASN A 79 12.47 -9.12 -2.82
C ASN A 79 11.32 -8.84 -3.79
N ASP A 80 10.12 -8.57 -3.29
CA ASP A 80 8.93 -8.28 -4.09
C ASP A 80 8.14 -7.09 -3.51
N TYR A 81 8.85 -5.99 -3.33
CA TYR A 81 8.32 -4.75 -2.79
C TYR A 81 8.94 -3.56 -3.53
N SER A 82 8.31 -2.40 -3.39
CA SER A 82 8.78 -1.12 -3.88
C SER A 82 8.85 -0.13 -2.72
N TRP A 83 9.74 0.84 -2.85
CA TRP A 83 9.83 1.98 -1.96
C TRP A 83 10.13 3.24 -2.76
N ARG A 84 9.72 4.39 -2.24
CA ARG A 84 10.01 5.70 -2.84
C ARG A 84 10.03 6.79 -1.78
N ASN A 85 10.95 7.74 -1.89
CA ASN A 85 10.83 8.98 -1.13
C ASN A 85 9.76 9.83 -1.81
N ILE A 86 8.77 10.26 -1.04
CA ILE A 86 7.65 11.08 -1.51
C ILE A 86 7.35 12.18 -0.50
N ASN A 87 6.56 13.19 -0.90
CA ASN A 87 6.15 14.25 0.01
C ASN A 87 5.54 13.72 1.32
N GLU A 88 6.08 14.15 2.46
CA GLU A 88 5.70 13.64 3.78
C GLU A 88 4.22 13.87 4.13
N ASN A 89 3.64 14.98 3.67
CA ASN A 89 2.24 15.30 3.94
C ASN A 89 1.31 14.37 3.17
N HIS A 90 1.67 14.01 1.93
CA HIS A 90 0.90 13.03 1.16
C HIS A 90 0.97 11.64 1.80
N ASN A 91 2.16 11.21 2.21
CA ASN A 91 2.37 9.91 2.84
C ASN A 91 1.62 9.79 4.18
N SER A 92 1.75 10.80 5.04
CA SER A 92 1.08 10.86 6.35
C SER A 92 -0.46 10.87 6.22
N LYS A 93 -0.97 11.63 5.23
CA LYS A 93 -2.41 11.67 4.95
C LYS A 93 -2.95 10.31 4.52
N GLU A 94 -2.27 9.63 3.59
CA GLU A 94 -2.67 8.29 3.16
C GLU A 94 -2.63 7.30 4.33
N GLY A 95 -1.57 7.30 5.14
CA GLY A 95 -1.47 6.40 6.28
C GLY A 95 -2.61 6.60 7.30
N SER A 96 -3.04 7.85 7.49
CA SER A 96 -4.19 8.19 8.34
C SER A 96 -5.51 7.68 7.76
N LEU A 97 -5.75 7.89 6.46
CA LEU A 97 -6.94 7.41 5.76
C LEU A 97 -7.02 5.88 5.76
N ARG A 98 -5.92 5.21 5.46
CA ARG A 98 -5.83 3.74 5.48
C ARG A 98 -6.12 3.19 6.88
N ARG A 99 -5.63 3.83 7.94
CA ARG A 99 -5.97 3.46 9.33
C ARG A 99 -7.45 3.65 9.64
N ALA A 100 -8.05 4.75 9.20
CA ALA A 100 -9.48 4.99 9.36
C ALA A 100 -10.30 3.91 8.63
N TRP A 101 -9.91 3.55 7.42
CA TRP A 101 -10.53 2.48 6.64
C TRP A 101 -10.46 1.13 7.36
N TYR A 102 -9.28 0.72 7.87
CA TYR A 102 -9.16 -0.52 8.66
C TYR A 102 -10.13 -0.56 9.84
N ASN A 103 -10.33 0.58 10.52
CA ASN A 103 -11.24 0.66 11.66
C ASN A 103 -12.72 0.64 11.22
N ALA A 104 -13.07 1.39 10.18
CA ALA A 104 -14.44 1.51 9.68
C ALA A 104 -14.98 0.17 9.18
N TYR A 105 -14.16 -0.57 8.43
CA TYR A 105 -14.50 -1.88 7.87
C TYR A 105 -14.08 -3.04 8.77
N ARG A 106 -13.55 -2.75 9.97
CA ARG A 106 -13.13 -3.74 10.98
C ARG A 106 -12.20 -4.82 10.41
N VAL A 107 -11.25 -4.42 9.58
CA VAL A 107 -10.28 -5.31 8.96
C VAL A 107 -9.33 -5.86 10.03
N MET A 108 -9.51 -7.13 10.36
CA MET A 108 -8.79 -7.85 11.40
C MET A 108 -7.47 -8.42 10.89
N ASP A 109 -6.66 -9.00 11.78
CA ASP A 109 -5.46 -9.73 11.35
C ASP A 109 -5.84 -10.85 10.37
N TRP A 110 -5.03 -11.03 9.33
CA TRP A 110 -5.24 -11.97 8.21
C TRP A 110 -6.36 -11.63 7.23
N ASP A 111 -7.20 -10.62 7.49
CA ASP A 111 -8.22 -10.26 6.51
C ASP A 111 -7.58 -9.82 5.20
N ASN A 112 -8.07 -10.42 4.10
CA ASN A 112 -7.61 -10.13 2.75
C ASN A 112 -8.33 -8.89 2.21
N PHE A 113 -7.59 -8.05 1.50
CA PHE A 113 -8.11 -6.88 0.82
C PHE A 113 -7.30 -6.54 -0.43
N TRP A 114 -7.91 -5.72 -1.28
CA TRP A 114 -7.31 -5.19 -2.49
C TRP A 114 -7.25 -3.67 -2.43
N VAL A 115 -6.36 -3.06 -3.22
CA VAL A 115 -6.16 -1.62 -3.26
C VAL A 115 -6.45 -1.15 -4.68
N ARG A 116 -7.59 -0.48 -4.85
CA ARG A 116 -7.93 0.19 -6.10
C ARG A 116 -7.20 1.53 -6.15
N VAL A 117 -6.40 1.75 -7.21
CA VAL A 117 -5.80 3.05 -7.50
C VAL A 117 -6.56 3.75 -8.61
N CYS A 118 -7.23 4.84 -8.28
CA CYS A 118 -7.99 5.64 -9.22
C CYS A 118 -7.07 6.67 -9.89
N SER A 119 -6.86 6.53 -11.21
CA SER A 119 -6.00 7.44 -12.00
C SER A 119 -6.75 8.65 -12.56
N SER A 120 -8.08 8.69 -12.49
CA SER A 120 -8.91 9.87 -12.82
C SER A 120 -10.30 9.81 -12.15
N HIS A 121 -10.97 10.96 -12.03
CA HIS A 121 -12.37 11.07 -11.55
C HIS A 121 -13.41 10.37 -12.47
N ASN A 122 -13.00 9.87 -13.64
CA ASN A 122 -13.88 9.19 -14.59
C ASN A 122 -13.82 7.66 -14.48
N ASP A 123 -13.05 7.13 -13.53
CA ASP A 123 -13.07 5.71 -13.24
C ASP A 123 -14.38 5.39 -12.51
N ILE A 124 -15.34 4.77 -13.20
CA ILE A 124 -16.73 4.61 -12.73
C ILE A 124 -16.83 3.89 -11.38
N ASN A 125 -15.80 3.09 -11.06
CA ASN A 125 -15.67 2.37 -9.80
C ASN A 125 -15.08 3.22 -8.66
N CYS A 126 -14.73 4.48 -8.91
CA CYS A 126 -14.14 5.44 -7.97
C CYS A 126 -15.04 6.66 -7.71
N ILE A 127 -16.24 6.71 -8.30
CA ILE A 127 -17.15 7.87 -8.24
C ILE A 127 -18.02 7.88 -6.96
N ASN A 128 -18.13 6.75 -6.24
CA ASN A 128 -19.11 6.59 -5.15
C ASN A 128 -18.50 6.42 -3.74
N ASP A 129 -17.20 6.65 -3.56
CA ASP A 129 -16.51 6.44 -2.27
C ASP A 129 -16.23 7.76 -1.49
N GLU A 130 -17.04 8.81 -1.69
CA GLU A 130 -17.00 10.06 -0.89
C GLU A 130 -17.95 10.06 0.31
#